data_AF-A0A1A8ZZM3-F1
#
_entry.id   AF-A0A1A8ZZM3-F1
#
_cell.length_a   1.000
_cell.length_b   1.000
_cell.length_c   1.000
_cell.angle_alpha   90.00
_cell.angle_beta   90.00
_cell.angle_gamma   90.00
#
_symmetry.space_group_name_H-M   'P 1'
#
loop_
_entity.id
_entity.type
_entity.pdbx_description
1 polymer ?
#
loop_
_entity_poly.entity_id
_entity_poly.type
_entity_poly.pdbx_seq_one_letter_code
_entity_poly.pdbx_strand_id
1 'polypeptide(L)'
;MAKPKGPSSSGGHPGSSGGGQHGGGTGNNNSGHGGGGTPPKGAASVPPASSITAAQHTTAQAIQHGHPPGAPGGPGGGPANTGYRPANRTDQELQNDLDPNPRPGETPDQAADRVDAAGAEIEVRRYLDTYEQLGADPPRFDIASNDADHANVTGRGHPHTNERHGPGVRLDRDPNQTDRTIEGRIYGDPPWNGHANYSYRWDDPSVQNRAINQYVSQHWDDIRHDLAATGEHSGNFNYGNRVGEGFYNDGAYGAGPRNAHHHATSHAEVRISIVPGSDPPKPYIVSAFPSANPRG
;
A
#
# COMPACT_ATOMS: atom_id res chain seq x y z
N MET A 1 -8.75 25.79 -58.03
CA MET A 1 -10.10 25.77 -57.42
C MET A 1 -9.89 25.65 -55.91
N ALA A 2 -9.71 26.78 -55.20
CA ALA A 2 -10.72 27.66 -54.59
C ALA A 2 -11.06 27.22 -53.15
N LYS A 3 -10.46 27.94 -52.17
CA LYS A 3 -10.77 27.94 -50.73
C LYS A 3 -12.06 28.73 -50.45
N PRO A 4 -12.78 28.43 -49.36
CA PRO A 4 -13.50 29.43 -48.55
C PRO A 4 -12.79 29.56 -47.17
N LYS A 5 -12.26 30.70 -46.68
CA LYS A 5 -12.83 32.01 -46.30
C LYS A 5 -14.12 31.90 -45.46
N GLY A 6 -13.99 32.21 -44.16
CA GLY A 6 -15.04 32.12 -43.13
C GLY A 6 -16.05 33.28 -43.12
N PRO A 7 -16.70 33.52 -41.97
CA PRO A 7 -16.56 34.84 -41.36
C PRO A 7 -16.34 34.85 -39.84
N SER A 8 -15.65 35.92 -39.43
CA SER A 8 -15.48 36.47 -38.10
C SER A 8 -16.77 37.10 -37.58
N SER A 9 -17.09 36.95 -36.29
CA SER A 9 -17.90 37.95 -35.57
C SER A 9 -17.33 38.23 -34.19
N SER A 10 -16.81 39.44 -34.06
CA SER A 10 -16.48 40.20 -32.87
C SER A 10 -17.73 40.59 -32.08
N GLY A 11 -17.70 40.42 -30.76
CA GLY A 11 -18.63 41.05 -29.83
C GLY A 11 -17.94 41.22 -28.48
N GLY A 12 -17.51 42.45 -28.17
CA GLY A 12 -16.93 42.82 -26.89
C GLY A 12 -17.86 43.69 -26.05
N HIS A 13 -17.34 44.03 -24.86
CA HIS A 13 -17.77 45.05 -23.88
C HIS A 13 -18.69 44.57 -22.72
N PRO A 14 -18.69 45.27 -21.56
CA PRO A 14 -17.56 45.43 -20.63
C PRO A 14 -17.98 45.31 -19.14
N GLY A 15 -16.99 45.24 -18.24
CA GLY A 15 -17.09 45.86 -16.92
C GLY A 15 -17.71 45.04 -15.79
N SER A 16 -16.88 44.59 -14.86
CA SER A 16 -17.19 44.73 -13.44
C SER A 16 -15.90 44.84 -12.64
N SER A 17 -15.60 46.07 -12.25
CA SER A 17 -14.66 46.46 -11.22
C SER A 17 -15.23 46.09 -9.85
N GLY A 18 -14.55 45.20 -9.12
CA GLY A 18 -14.83 44.93 -7.72
C GLY A 18 -13.49 44.80 -6.98
N GLY A 19 -12.97 45.93 -6.52
CA GLY A 19 -11.84 45.98 -5.62
C GLY A 19 -12.22 45.40 -4.26
N GLY A 20 -11.34 44.56 -3.73
CA GLY A 20 -11.41 44.01 -2.38
C GLY A 20 -9.99 43.72 -1.91
N GLN A 21 -9.31 44.77 -1.47
CA GLN A 21 -8.13 44.66 -0.61
C GLN A 21 -8.53 43.95 0.70
N HIS A 22 -7.54 43.35 1.37
CA HIS A 22 -7.48 42.77 2.72
C HIS A 22 -7.02 41.29 2.60
N GLY A 23 -5.94 40.82 3.20
CA GLY A 23 -4.92 41.37 4.07
C GLY A 23 -3.96 40.21 4.35
N GLY A 24 -2.67 40.49 4.51
CA GLY A 24 -1.67 39.49 4.85
C GLY A 24 -2.00 38.78 6.17
N GLY A 25 -1.64 37.50 6.24
CA GLY A 25 -1.86 36.67 7.41
C GLY A 25 -1.03 35.39 7.35
N THR A 26 0.29 35.54 7.29
CA THR A 26 1.23 34.49 7.71
C THR A 26 1.01 34.23 9.19
N GLY A 27 0.34 33.12 9.52
CA GLY A 27 0.06 32.69 10.89
C GLY A 27 0.68 31.34 11.19
N ASN A 28 1.97 31.36 11.50
CA ASN A 28 2.68 30.30 12.21
C ASN A 28 2.08 30.16 13.62
N ASN A 29 1.61 28.97 14.01
CA ASN A 29 1.23 28.67 15.40
C ASN A 29 1.76 27.28 15.79
N ASN A 30 3.08 27.22 15.97
CA ASN A 30 3.70 26.38 16.97
C ASN A 30 4.09 27.29 18.15
N SER A 31 3.46 27.14 19.31
CA SER A 31 4.00 27.41 20.66
C SER A 31 2.86 27.47 21.69
N GLY A 32 2.91 26.58 22.69
CA GLY A 32 2.57 26.99 24.06
C GLY A 32 1.57 26.14 24.85
N HIS A 33 2.13 25.50 25.89
CA HIS A 33 1.56 25.33 27.24
C HIS A 33 0.60 24.16 27.53
N GLY A 34 1.19 23.09 28.09
CA GLY A 34 1.16 22.89 29.54
C GLY A 34 -0.18 22.44 30.15
N GLY A 35 -0.49 21.15 30.02
CA GLY A 35 -1.50 20.47 30.83
C GLY A 35 -0.97 19.13 31.30
N GLY A 36 -0.54 19.06 32.56
CA GLY A 36 -0.12 17.82 33.20
C GLY A 36 -1.30 16.87 33.34
N GLY A 37 -1.36 15.88 32.46
CA GLY A 37 -2.21 14.70 32.58
C GLY A 37 -1.33 13.48 32.81
N THR A 38 -1.50 12.84 33.96
CA THR A 38 -0.95 11.51 34.26
C THR A 38 -1.26 10.54 33.10
N PRO A 39 -0.26 9.86 32.50
CA PRO A 39 -0.55 8.86 31.47
C PRO A 39 -1.26 7.65 32.10
N PRO A 40 -2.29 7.08 31.46
CA PRO A 40 -2.83 5.80 31.88
C PRO A 40 -1.74 4.72 31.69
N LYS A 41 -1.31 4.13 32.80
CA LYS A 41 -0.53 2.88 32.84
C LYS A 41 -1.41 1.77 32.24
N GLY A 42 -1.18 1.46 30.97
CA GLY A 42 -1.87 0.39 30.28
C GLY A 42 -1.39 0.25 28.84
N ALA A 43 -0.07 0.14 28.65
CA ALA A 43 0.46 -0.33 27.38
C ALA A 43 -0.02 -1.76 27.18
N ALA A 44 -0.98 -1.93 26.26
CA ALA A 44 -1.28 -3.24 25.70
C ALA A 44 0.03 -3.77 25.09
N SER A 45 0.47 -4.94 25.55
CA SER A 45 1.58 -5.67 24.96
C SER A 45 1.28 -5.90 23.48
N VAL A 46 1.94 -5.13 22.62
CA VAL A 46 2.02 -5.43 21.20
C VAL A 46 2.71 -6.80 21.11
N PRO A 47 2.13 -7.81 20.44
CA PRO A 47 2.81 -9.07 20.25
C PRO A 47 4.14 -8.83 19.52
N PRO A 48 5.23 -9.52 19.91
CA PRO A 48 6.51 -9.37 19.23
C PRO A 48 6.36 -9.75 17.76
N ALA A 49 6.95 -8.93 16.89
CA ALA A 49 7.14 -9.18 15.47
C ALA A 49 8.04 -10.42 15.27
N SER A 50 7.47 -11.61 15.43
CA SER A 50 8.17 -12.90 15.28
C SER A 50 8.11 -13.45 13.86
N SER A 51 7.68 -12.65 12.87
CA SER A 51 7.62 -13.04 11.44
C SER A 51 8.82 -12.55 10.62
N ILE A 52 9.69 -11.70 11.17
CA ILE A 52 10.77 -11.02 10.44
C ILE A 52 11.90 -11.98 10.03
N THR A 53 12.14 -13.07 10.79
CA THR A 53 13.23 -14.00 10.48
C THR A 53 12.93 -14.91 9.28
N ALA A 54 11.65 -15.10 8.89
CA ALA A 54 11.27 -16.09 7.90
C ALA A 54 11.47 -15.61 6.44
N ALA A 55 11.24 -14.33 6.14
CA ALA A 55 11.33 -13.81 4.77
C ALA A 55 12.79 -13.60 4.31
N GLN A 56 13.65 -13.07 5.20
CA GLN A 56 15.09 -13.03 4.98
C GLN A 56 15.68 -14.45 4.90
N HIS A 57 15.14 -15.40 5.66
CA HIS A 57 15.49 -16.81 5.52
C HIS A 57 15.01 -17.39 4.19
N THR A 58 13.83 -17.07 3.64
CA THR A 58 13.40 -17.72 2.39
C THR A 58 14.19 -17.29 1.16
N THR A 59 14.55 -16.01 1.03
CA THR A 59 15.35 -15.59 -0.14
C THR A 59 16.83 -15.97 0.03
N ALA A 60 17.39 -15.86 1.23
CA ALA A 60 18.78 -16.28 1.49
C ALA A 60 18.95 -17.82 1.59
N GLN A 61 17.96 -18.57 2.08
CA GLN A 61 17.99 -20.04 2.13
C GLN A 61 17.61 -20.69 0.79
N ALA A 62 16.76 -20.07 -0.03
CA ALA A 62 16.54 -20.55 -1.40
C ALA A 62 17.83 -20.51 -2.22
N ILE A 63 18.69 -19.50 -2.01
CA ILE A 63 20.01 -19.38 -2.64
C ILE A 63 21.02 -20.41 -2.09
N GLN A 64 20.84 -20.92 -0.87
CA GLN A 64 21.74 -21.93 -0.27
C GLN A 64 21.30 -23.39 -0.47
N HIS A 65 20.02 -23.68 -0.77
CA HIS A 65 19.50 -25.06 -0.82
C HIS A 65 19.30 -25.66 -2.21
N GLY A 66 19.77 -25.01 -3.28
CA GLY A 66 19.75 -25.57 -4.64
C GLY A 66 20.73 -26.72 -4.91
N HIS A 67 21.43 -27.27 -3.92
CA HIS A 67 22.17 -28.53 -4.10
C HIS A 67 21.25 -29.71 -3.74
N PRO A 68 20.79 -30.52 -4.71
CA PRO A 68 20.07 -31.74 -4.40
C PRO A 68 20.95 -32.67 -3.54
N PRO A 69 20.40 -33.29 -2.48
CA PRO A 69 21.15 -34.22 -1.66
C PRO A 69 21.48 -35.48 -2.47
N GLY A 70 22.75 -35.57 -2.89
CA GLY A 70 23.53 -36.80 -2.99
C GLY A 70 22.96 -37.93 -3.85
N ALA A 71 23.26 -37.91 -5.14
CA ALA A 71 23.51 -39.18 -5.85
C ALA A 71 24.87 -39.74 -5.38
N PRO A 72 24.96 -41.00 -4.92
CA PRO A 72 26.20 -41.57 -4.42
C PRO A 72 27.25 -41.77 -5.52
N GLY A 73 28.28 -40.91 -5.47
CA GLY A 73 29.70 -41.22 -5.65
C GLY A 73 30.13 -42.16 -6.78
N GLY A 74 30.28 -41.63 -7.99
CA GLY A 74 31.20 -42.18 -8.99
C GLY A 74 32.62 -41.60 -8.79
N PRO A 75 33.68 -42.42 -8.69
CA PRO A 75 35.06 -41.96 -8.54
C PRO A 75 35.60 -41.49 -9.90
N GLY A 76 35.18 -40.31 -10.34
CA GLY A 76 35.73 -39.62 -11.50
C GLY A 76 36.06 -38.20 -11.09
N GLY A 77 37.33 -37.90 -10.87
CA GLY A 77 37.84 -36.56 -10.55
C GLY A 77 37.64 -35.60 -11.71
N GLY A 78 36.40 -35.15 -11.90
CA GLY A 78 36.10 -33.98 -12.72
C GLY A 78 36.72 -32.74 -12.08
N PRO A 79 37.21 -31.78 -12.89
CA PRO A 79 37.71 -30.51 -12.38
C PRO A 79 36.67 -29.90 -11.46
N ALA A 80 37.10 -29.42 -10.29
CA ALA A 80 36.23 -28.83 -9.28
C ALA A 80 35.22 -27.92 -9.98
N ASN A 81 33.94 -28.28 -9.92
CA ASN A 81 32.85 -27.48 -10.45
C ASN A 81 32.90 -26.17 -9.64
N THR A 82 33.61 -25.17 -10.17
CA THR A 82 33.67 -23.83 -9.63
C THR A 82 32.30 -23.24 -9.89
N GLY A 83 31.34 -23.62 -9.03
CA GLY A 83 29.93 -23.36 -9.21
C GLY A 83 29.69 -21.90 -9.58
N TYR A 84 28.74 -21.68 -10.49
CA TYR A 84 28.34 -20.36 -10.95
C TYR A 84 28.10 -19.41 -9.76
N ARG A 85 28.74 -18.22 -9.79
CA ARG A 85 28.70 -17.23 -8.70
C ARG A 85 28.07 -15.92 -9.20
N PRO A 86 26.73 -15.77 -9.15
CA PRO A 86 26.05 -14.60 -9.72
C PRO A 86 26.37 -13.29 -8.96
N ALA A 87 26.62 -13.35 -7.65
CA ALA A 87 26.87 -12.17 -6.81
C ALA A 87 28.06 -11.28 -7.25
N ASN A 88 29.03 -11.82 -8.00
CA ASN A 88 30.20 -11.08 -8.47
C ASN A 88 30.03 -10.52 -9.90
N ARG A 89 28.87 -10.75 -10.54
CA ARG A 89 28.59 -10.30 -11.90
C ARG A 89 28.09 -8.86 -11.92
N THR A 90 28.34 -8.14 -13.01
CA THR A 90 27.67 -6.88 -13.33
C THR A 90 26.23 -7.12 -13.79
N ASP A 91 25.37 -6.09 -13.74
CA ASP A 91 23.97 -6.23 -14.18
C ASP A 91 23.85 -6.63 -15.65
N GLN A 92 24.74 -6.11 -16.49
CA GLN A 92 24.79 -6.49 -17.91
C GLN A 92 25.17 -7.97 -18.10
N GLU A 93 26.10 -8.49 -17.29
CA GLU A 93 26.45 -9.92 -17.34
C GLU A 93 25.30 -10.78 -16.86
N LEU A 94 24.61 -10.41 -15.78
CA LEU A 94 23.43 -11.14 -15.30
C LEU A 94 22.33 -11.14 -16.36
N GLN A 95 22.10 -10.02 -17.04
CA GLN A 95 21.12 -9.94 -18.12
C GLN A 95 21.50 -10.85 -19.30
N ASN A 96 22.79 -10.96 -19.62
CA ASN A 96 23.29 -11.91 -20.63
C ASN A 96 23.22 -13.36 -20.13
N ASP A 97 23.31 -13.59 -18.83
CA ASP A 97 23.16 -14.89 -18.17
C ASP A 97 21.69 -15.36 -18.11
N LEU A 98 20.71 -14.55 -18.56
CA LEU A 98 19.31 -14.98 -18.74
C LEU A 98 19.03 -15.71 -20.07
N ASP A 99 20.01 -15.81 -20.97
CA ASP A 99 19.86 -16.62 -22.19
C ASP A 99 19.84 -18.12 -21.83
N PRO A 100 18.74 -18.85 -22.13
CA PRO A 100 18.62 -20.28 -21.81
C PRO A 100 19.48 -21.19 -22.69
N ASN A 101 20.07 -20.68 -23.77
CA ASN A 101 20.90 -21.50 -24.64
C ASN A 101 22.24 -21.86 -23.98
N PRO A 102 22.69 -23.13 -24.07
CA PRO A 102 23.99 -23.53 -23.54
C PRO A 102 25.15 -22.83 -24.25
N ARG A 103 26.10 -22.35 -23.47
CA ARG A 103 27.38 -21.82 -23.96
C ARG A 103 28.31 -22.95 -24.41
N PRO A 104 29.36 -22.65 -25.19
CA PRO A 104 30.37 -23.65 -25.54
C PRO A 104 30.97 -24.32 -24.28
N GLY A 105 30.74 -25.63 -24.14
CA GLY A 105 31.21 -26.43 -23.00
C GLY A 105 30.24 -26.51 -21.82
N GLU A 106 29.09 -25.83 -21.88
CA GLU A 106 28.00 -25.90 -20.90
C GLU A 106 26.98 -26.98 -21.33
N THR A 107 26.50 -27.78 -20.38
CA THR A 107 25.36 -28.69 -20.64
C THR A 107 24.02 -27.94 -20.57
N PRO A 108 22.92 -28.48 -21.12
CA PRO A 108 21.59 -27.89 -20.96
C PRO A 108 21.20 -27.62 -19.50
N ASP A 109 21.48 -28.56 -18.59
CA ASP A 109 21.17 -28.41 -17.16
C ASP A 109 21.98 -27.26 -16.53
N GLN A 110 23.27 -27.14 -16.86
CA GLN A 110 24.10 -26.04 -16.38
C GLN A 110 23.62 -24.67 -16.89
N ALA A 111 23.11 -24.61 -18.13
CA ALA A 111 22.54 -23.40 -18.69
C ALA A 111 21.25 -22.99 -17.94
N ALA A 112 20.40 -23.95 -17.60
CA ALA A 112 19.21 -23.72 -16.78
C ALA A 112 19.58 -23.21 -15.37
N ASP A 113 20.50 -23.88 -14.69
CA ASP A 113 20.98 -23.47 -13.35
C ASP A 113 21.56 -22.04 -13.37
N ARG A 114 22.29 -21.67 -14.42
CA ARG A 114 22.82 -20.32 -14.62
C ARG A 114 21.70 -19.29 -14.76
N VAL A 115 20.69 -19.57 -15.59
CA VAL A 115 19.55 -18.66 -15.81
C VAL A 115 18.79 -18.44 -14.50
N ASP A 116 18.50 -19.52 -13.77
CA ASP A 116 17.78 -19.45 -12.50
C ASP A 116 18.57 -18.65 -11.46
N ALA A 117 19.87 -18.91 -11.34
CA ALA A 117 20.73 -18.18 -10.41
C ALA A 117 20.96 -16.71 -10.82
N ALA A 118 20.99 -16.40 -12.13
CA ALA A 118 21.06 -15.03 -12.62
C ALA A 118 19.75 -14.27 -12.34
N GLY A 119 18.60 -14.90 -12.59
CA GLY A 119 17.28 -14.33 -12.32
C GLY A 119 17.08 -14.03 -10.83
N ALA A 120 17.45 -14.97 -9.96
CA ALA A 120 17.40 -14.78 -8.50
C ALA A 120 18.28 -13.61 -8.03
N GLU A 121 19.50 -13.49 -8.56
CA GLU A 121 20.40 -12.37 -8.23
C GLU A 121 19.85 -11.02 -8.69
N ILE A 122 19.30 -10.94 -9.91
CA ILE A 122 18.64 -9.73 -10.43
C ILE A 122 17.48 -9.33 -9.50
N GLU A 123 16.69 -10.29 -9.04
CA GLU A 123 15.59 -10.03 -8.12
C GLU A 123 16.08 -9.51 -6.76
N VAL A 124 17.15 -10.10 -6.20
CA VAL A 124 17.78 -9.63 -4.95
C VAL A 124 18.28 -8.20 -5.10
N ARG A 125 18.95 -7.86 -6.21
CA ARG A 125 19.41 -6.48 -6.47
C ARG A 125 18.25 -5.51 -6.56
N ARG A 126 17.21 -5.83 -7.34
CA ARG A 126 15.98 -5.02 -7.43
C ARG A 126 15.36 -4.78 -6.05
N TYR A 127 15.27 -5.82 -5.23
CA TYR A 127 14.75 -5.73 -3.87
C TYR A 127 15.59 -4.77 -3.01
N LEU A 128 16.91 -4.97 -2.96
CA LEU A 128 17.81 -4.15 -2.14
C LEU A 128 17.80 -2.68 -2.60
N ASP A 129 17.87 -2.44 -3.90
CA ASP A 129 17.81 -1.11 -4.49
C ASP A 129 16.49 -0.41 -4.14
N THR A 130 15.35 -1.10 -4.29
CA THR A 130 14.04 -0.54 -3.94
C THR A 130 13.95 -0.22 -2.45
N TYR A 131 14.40 -1.13 -1.58
CA TYR A 131 14.39 -0.96 -0.13
C TYR A 131 15.26 0.23 0.30
N GLU A 132 16.45 0.39 -0.28
CA GLU A 132 17.33 1.52 -0.03
C GLU A 132 16.72 2.85 -0.51
N GLN A 133 16.17 2.86 -1.73
CA GLN A 133 15.56 4.07 -2.32
C GLN A 133 14.29 4.54 -1.60
N LEU A 134 13.56 3.63 -0.92
CA LEU A 134 12.44 4.02 -0.05
C LEU A 134 12.89 4.83 1.17
N GLY A 135 14.18 4.80 1.54
CA GLY A 135 14.77 5.63 2.59
C GLY A 135 14.45 5.13 4.01
N ALA A 136 15.22 5.57 5.00
CA ALA A 136 15.04 5.13 6.39
C ALA A 136 13.91 5.84 7.14
N ASP A 137 13.55 7.06 6.72
CA ASP A 137 12.54 7.87 7.39
C ASP A 137 11.14 7.60 6.81
N PRO A 138 10.11 7.38 7.65
CA PRO A 138 8.75 7.15 7.18
C PRO A 138 8.17 8.39 6.50
N PRO A 139 7.51 8.25 5.33
CA PRO A 139 6.76 9.34 4.73
C PRO A 139 5.56 9.72 5.60
N ARG A 140 5.14 10.98 5.47
CA ARG A 140 3.87 11.45 6.04
C ARG A 140 2.84 11.62 4.95
N PHE A 141 1.65 11.09 5.19
CA PHE A 141 0.52 11.17 4.28
C PHE A 141 -0.50 12.17 4.81
N ASP A 142 -0.91 13.12 3.96
CA ASP A 142 -2.22 13.74 4.08
C ASP A 142 -3.19 12.91 3.22
N ILE A 143 -4.19 12.29 3.83
CA ILE A 143 -5.05 11.32 3.13
C ILE A 143 -5.93 11.97 2.06
N ALA A 144 -6.32 13.23 2.25
CA ALA A 144 -7.10 13.96 1.25
C ALA A 144 -6.25 14.27 0.01
N SER A 145 -5.04 14.79 0.20
CA SER A 145 -4.07 14.98 -0.87
C SER A 145 -3.66 13.66 -1.52
N ASN A 146 -3.38 12.62 -0.73
CA ASN A 146 -3.04 11.30 -1.25
C ASN A 146 -4.10 10.77 -2.23
N ASP A 147 -5.37 10.78 -1.82
CA ASP A 147 -6.45 10.28 -2.68
C ASP A 147 -6.62 11.13 -3.94
N ALA A 148 -6.45 12.45 -3.84
CA ALA A 148 -6.54 13.37 -4.97
C ALA A 148 -5.37 13.22 -5.97
N ASP A 149 -4.13 13.22 -5.47
CA ASP A 149 -2.92 13.16 -6.27
C ASP A 149 -2.80 11.82 -7.03
N HIS A 150 -3.37 10.76 -6.46
CA HIS A 150 -3.30 9.41 -7.02
C HIS A 150 -4.65 8.93 -7.58
N ALA A 151 -5.64 9.82 -7.75
CA ALA A 151 -6.96 9.47 -8.25
C ALA A 151 -6.94 8.77 -9.63
N ASN A 152 -5.92 9.04 -10.44
CA ASN A 152 -5.75 8.47 -11.78
C ASN A 152 -4.79 7.28 -11.85
N VAL A 153 -4.25 6.82 -10.72
CA VAL A 153 -3.39 5.63 -10.70
C VAL A 153 -4.22 4.42 -11.12
N THR A 154 -3.80 3.78 -12.21
CA THR A 154 -4.41 2.54 -12.72
C THR A 154 -3.62 1.33 -12.24
N GLY A 155 -4.30 0.20 -12.02
CA GLY A 155 -3.66 -1.05 -11.60
C GLY A 155 -4.08 -1.51 -10.21
N ARG A 156 -3.11 -1.77 -9.33
CA ARG A 156 -3.28 -2.56 -8.09
C ARG A 156 -4.15 -1.92 -7.00
N GLY A 157 -4.63 -0.69 -7.23
CA GLY A 157 -5.76 -0.13 -6.51
C GLY A 157 -5.86 1.38 -6.68
N HIS A 158 -7.05 1.86 -7.03
CA HIS A 158 -7.36 3.29 -6.96
C HIS A 158 -7.52 3.70 -5.48
N PRO A 159 -6.89 4.80 -5.03
CA PRO A 159 -7.11 5.36 -3.70
C PRO A 159 -8.59 5.65 -3.45
N HIS A 160 -9.16 5.10 -2.38
CA HIS A 160 -10.58 5.29 -2.09
C HIS A 160 -10.88 5.42 -0.60
N THR A 161 -9.89 5.89 0.16
CA THR A 161 -10.01 6.03 1.62
C THR A 161 -11.10 7.02 1.97
N ASN A 162 -11.01 8.25 1.47
CA ASN A 162 -12.01 9.29 1.75
C ASN A 162 -13.31 9.05 1.00
N GLU A 163 -13.22 8.55 -0.22
CA GLU A 163 -14.36 8.29 -1.09
C GLU A 163 -15.36 7.26 -0.49
N ARG A 164 -14.85 6.26 0.24
CA ARG A 164 -15.66 5.13 0.74
C ARG A 164 -15.70 5.01 2.25
N HIS A 165 -14.71 5.54 2.94
CA HIS A 165 -14.52 5.37 4.38
C HIS A 165 -14.24 6.69 5.10
N GLY A 166 -14.19 7.82 4.38
CA GLY A 166 -13.94 9.11 4.98
C GLY A 166 -15.06 9.54 5.93
N PRO A 167 -14.79 10.51 6.82
CA PRO A 167 -15.77 11.02 7.78
C PRO A 167 -16.98 11.70 7.13
N GLY A 168 -16.83 12.13 5.88
CA GLY A 168 -17.93 12.68 5.08
C GLY A 168 -18.95 11.65 4.60
N VAL A 169 -18.64 10.34 4.66
CA VAL A 169 -19.61 9.30 4.29
C VAL A 169 -20.67 9.21 5.38
N ARG A 170 -21.95 9.27 5.00
CA ARG A 170 -23.06 9.22 5.96
C ARG A 170 -23.11 7.87 6.65
N LEU A 171 -23.38 7.87 7.96
CA LEU A 171 -23.45 6.63 8.74
C LEU A 171 -24.72 5.85 8.40
N ASP A 172 -25.85 6.44 8.75
CA ASP A 172 -27.16 5.79 8.67
C ASP A 172 -27.72 5.83 7.26
N ARG A 173 -28.43 4.76 6.91
CA ARG A 173 -29.15 4.60 5.67
C ARG A 173 -30.26 5.65 5.57
N ASP A 174 -30.42 6.23 4.39
CA ASP A 174 -31.55 7.10 4.05
C ASP A 174 -32.22 6.59 2.78
N PRO A 175 -33.42 5.99 2.88
CA PRO A 175 -34.08 5.37 1.72
C PRO A 175 -34.49 6.39 0.65
N ASN A 176 -34.48 7.70 0.96
CA ASN A 176 -34.83 8.75 0.03
C ASN A 176 -33.60 9.34 -0.68
N GLN A 177 -32.39 8.87 -0.36
CA GLN A 177 -31.15 9.39 -0.94
C GLN A 177 -30.41 8.30 -1.70
N THR A 178 -29.77 8.72 -2.79
CA THR A 178 -28.94 7.86 -3.63
C THR A 178 -27.46 7.97 -3.27
N ASP A 179 -27.12 8.67 -2.19
CA ASP A 179 -25.76 8.84 -1.73
C ASP A 179 -25.27 7.61 -0.96
N ARG A 180 -23.95 7.41 -0.93
CA ARG A 180 -23.37 6.32 -0.14
C ARG A 180 -23.60 6.54 1.34
N THR A 181 -24.08 5.48 1.99
CA THR A 181 -24.14 5.36 3.43
C THR A 181 -23.38 4.12 3.90
N ILE A 182 -22.82 4.17 5.10
CA ILE A 182 -22.08 3.05 5.70
C ILE A 182 -23.03 1.88 5.99
N GLU A 183 -24.21 2.16 6.56
CA GLU A 183 -25.26 1.18 6.77
C GLU A 183 -25.79 0.61 5.46
N GLY A 184 -26.05 1.46 4.46
CA GLY A 184 -26.58 1.02 3.16
C GLY A 184 -25.66 0.05 2.43
N ARG A 185 -24.34 0.11 2.67
CA ARG A 185 -23.39 -0.90 2.16
C ARG A 185 -23.66 -2.29 2.72
N ILE A 186 -24.17 -2.41 3.94
CA ILE A 186 -24.56 -3.71 4.51
C ILE A 186 -25.70 -4.33 3.71
N TYR A 187 -26.64 -3.50 3.26
CA TYR A 187 -27.79 -3.92 2.46
C TYR A 187 -27.53 -3.98 0.95
N GLY A 188 -26.41 -3.42 0.50
CA GLY A 188 -26.07 -3.32 -0.92
C GLY A 188 -26.86 -2.24 -1.66
N ASP A 189 -27.23 -1.17 -0.95
CA ASP A 189 -27.90 -0.03 -1.56
C ASP A 189 -26.99 0.68 -2.58
N PRO A 190 -27.54 1.22 -3.67
CA PRO A 190 -26.79 2.07 -4.58
C PRO A 190 -26.14 3.26 -3.84
N PRO A 191 -24.95 3.71 -4.28
CA PRO A 191 -24.17 3.25 -5.43
C PRO A 191 -23.16 2.15 -5.07
N TRP A 192 -23.34 1.42 -3.95
CA TRP A 192 -22.45 0.29 -3.65
C TRP A 192 -22.69 -0.84 -4.65
N ASN A 193 -21.60 -1.44 -5.14
CA ASN A 193 -21.65 -2.56 -6.09
C ASN A 193 -21.87 -3.90 -5.37
N GLY A 194 -22.89 -3.97 -4.53
CA GLY A 194 -23.23 -5.15 -3.72
C GLY A 194 -23.15 -4.92 -2.22
N HIS A 195 -23.48 -5.97 -1.47
CA HIS A 195 -23.55 -5.95 -0.01
C HIS A 195 -22.21 -6.27 0.65
N ALA A 196 -22.00 -5.75 1.86
CA ALA A 196 -20.85 -6.07 2.71
C ALA A 196 -21.28 -6.61 4.08
N ASN A 197 -20.45 -7.42 4.72
CA ASN A 197 -20.70 -7.89 6.10
C ASN A 197 -20.23 -6.89 7.16
N TYR A 198 -19.38 -5.95 6.77
CA TYR A 198 -18.78 -4.93 7.61
C TYR A 198 -18.62 -3.67 6.77
N SER A 199 -18.92 -2.51 7.34
CA SER A 199 -18.76 -1.22 6.68
C SER A 199 -18.52 -0.17 7.76
N TYR A 200 -17.49 0.64 7.62
CA TYR A 200 -17.08 1.62 8.61
C TYR A 200 -16.60 2.91 7.95
N ARG A 201 -16.73 4.02 8.68
CA ARG A 201 -16.11 5.30 8.37
C ARG A 201 -15.21 5.76 9.50
N TRP A 202 -14.21 6.57 9.15
CA TRP A 202 -13.43 7.35 10.11
C TRP A 202 -14.33 8.38 10.81
N ASP A 203 -14.09 8.64 12.09
CA ASP A 203 -14.88 9.63 12.84
C ASP A 203 -14.59 11.06 12.37
N ASP A 204 -13.32 11.40 12.12
CA ASP A 204 -12.90 12.71 11.63
C ASP A 204 -11.56 12.66 10.85
N PRO A 205 -11.26 13.67 10.01
CA PRO A 205 -10.05 13.66 9.18
C PRO A 205 -8.74 13.74 9.97
N SER A 206 -8.76 14.36 11.15
CA SER A 206 -7.56 14.52 11.98
C SER A 206 -7.17 13.20 12.64
N VAL A 207 -8.15 12.44 13.16
CA VAL A 207 -7.96 11.09 13.69
C VAL A 207 -7.49 10.14 12.60
N GLN A 208 -8.09 10.19 11.41
CA GLN A 208 -7.68 9.39 10.25
C GLN A 208 -6.19 9.62 9.91
N ASN A 209 -5.79 10.87 9.67
CA ASN A 209 -4.40 11.19 9.33
C ASN A 209 -3.44 10.79 10.45
N ARG A 210 -3.77 11.10 11.71
CA ARG A 210 -2.91 10.77 12.86
C ARG A 210 -2.75 9.27 13.04
N ALA A 211 -3.83 8.49 12.93
CA ALA A 211 -3.82 7.05 13.12
C ALA A 211 -2.99 6.35 12.03
N ILE A 212 -3.20 6.71 10.76
CA ILE A 212 -2.47 6.11 9.64
C ILE A 212 -0.98 6.47 9.70
N ASN A 213 -0.64 7.74 9.95
CA ASN A 213 0.77 8.14 10.05
C ASN A 213 1.47 7.54 11.27
N GLN A 214 0.75 7.34 12.38
CA GLN A 214 1.30 6.61 13.53
C GLN A 214 1.61 5.15 13.15
N TYR A 215 0.71 4.47 12.45
CA TYR A 215 0.94 3.13 11.94
C TYR A 215 2.18 3.07 11.03
N VAL A 216 2.22 3.93 10.01
CA VAL A 216 3.35 3.99 9.05
C VAL A 216 4.66 4.22 9.80
N SER A 217 4.70 5.15 10.75
CA SER A 217 5.90 5.42 11.52
C SER A 217 6.35 4.26 12.40
N GLN A 218 5.43 3.46 12.93
CA GLN A 218 5.74 2.33 13.81
C GLN A 218 6.17 1.07 13.05
N HIS A 219 5.71 0.93 11.80
CA HIS A 219 5.90 -0.27 10.97
C HIS A 219 6.69 0.01 9.69
N TRP A 220 7.40 1.14 9.62
CA TRP A 220 8.03 1.57 8.37
C TRP A 220 9.01 0.54 7.80
N ASP A 221 9.76 -0.15 8.66
CA ASP A 221 10.70 -1.17 8.21
C ASP A 221 10.01 -2.35 7.53
N ASP A 222 8.94 -2.87 8.15
CA ASP A 222 8.11 -3.94 7.59
C ASP A 222 7.44 -3.48 6.28
N ILE A 223 6.93 -2.25 6.26
CA ILE A 223 6.34 -1.64 5.06
C ILE A 223 7.36 -1.58 3.93
N ARG A 224 8.59 -1.12 4.19
CA ARG A 224 9.64 -1.05 3.16
C ARG A 224 10.02 -2.42 2.63
N HIS A 225 10.16 -3.40 3.52
CA HIS A 225 10.43 -4.78 3.14
C HIS A 225 9.34 -5.30 2.18
N ASP A 226 8.06 -5.13 2.55
CA ASP A 226 6.93 -5.62 1.75
C ASP A 226 6.81 -4.90 0.40
N LEU A 227 7.01 -3.57 0.39
CA LEU A 227 7.01 -2.76 -0.82
C LEU A 227 8.17 -3.12 -1.75
N ALA A 228 9.37 -3.37 -1.23
CA ALA A 228 10.51 -3.80 -2.04
C ALA A 228 10.31 -5.21 -2.63
N ALA A 229 9.76 -6.13 -1.85
CA ALA A 229 9.49 -7.50 -2.28
C ALA A 229 8.36 -7.56 -3.32
N THR A 230 7.20 -7.02 -2.98
CA THR A 230 5.94 -7.29 -3.71
C THR A 230 5.30 -6.06 -4.35
N GLY A 231 5.78 -4.86 -4.02
CA GLY A 231 5.18 -3.58 -4.44
C GLY A 231 3.96 -3.16 -3.61
N GLU A 232 3.60 -3.93 -2.58
CA GLU A 232 2.43 -3.71 -1.75
C GLU A 232 2.70 -4.05 -0.29
N HIS A 233 2.00 -3.37 0.61
CA HIS A 233 1.91 -3.69 2.01
C HIS A 233 0.44 -3.65 2.43
N SER A 234 0.02 -4.61 3.25
CA SER A 234 -1.30 -4.62 3.87
C SER A 234 -1.15 -4.97 5.33
N GLY A 235 -1.79 -4.20 6.20
CA GLY A 235 -1.67 -4.39 7.63
C GLY A 235 -2.90 -3.92 8.39
N ASN A 236 -3.04 -4.44 9.60
CA ASN A 236 -4.06 -4.02 10.55
C ASN A 236 -3.41 -3.50 11.83
N PHE A 237 -4.09 -2.60 12.52
CA PHE A 237 -3.60 -2.04 13.76
C PHE A 237 -4.73 -1.64 14.71
N ASN A 238 -4.42 -1.64 16.00
CA ASN A 238 -5.27 -1.09 17.04
C ASN A 238 -4.69 0.25 17.49
N TYR A 239 -5.44 1.33 17.30
CA TYR A 239 -5.04 2.68 17.67
C TYR A 239 -5.14 2.94 19.18
N GLY A 240 -5.78 2.03 19.94
CA GLY A 240 -5.98 2.14 21.39
C GLY A 240 -7.09 3.11 21.81
N ASN A 241 -7.57 3.94 20.88
CA ASN A 241 -8.73 4.82 21.05
C ASN A 241 -9.70 4.60 19.89
N ARG A 242 -10.95 5.03 20.06
CA ARG A 242 -11.94 5.03 18.98
C ARG A 242 -11.39 5.81 17.78
N VAL A 243 -11.45 5.20 16.60
CA VAL A 243 -11.04 5.82 15.32
C VAL A 243 -12.17 5.94 14.31
N GLY A 244 -13.23 5.17 14.51
CA GLY A 244 -14.36 5.16 13.61
C GLY A 244 -15.54 4.38 14.14
N GLU A 245 -16.57 4.38 13.31
CA GLU A 245 -17.84 3.73 13.58
C GLU A 245 -18.43 3.19 12.29
N GLY A 246 -19.36 2.27 12.44
CA GLY A 246 -19.98 1.63 11.30
C GLY A 246 -20.95 0.56 11.71
N PHE A 247 -21.16 -0.38 10.80
CA PHE A 247 -22.10 -1.47 10.98
C PHE A 247 -21.46 -2.80 10.64
N TYR A 248 -21.89 -3.84 11.33
CA TYR A 248 -21.67 -5.22 10.94
C TYR A 248 -23.01 -5.93 10.73
N ASN A 249 -23.00 -6.96 9.88
CA ASN A 249 -24.15 -7.82 9.63
C ASN A 249 -24.13 -9.01 10.62
N ASP A 250 -25.06 -9.05 11.58
CA ASP A 250 -25.17 -10.18 12.53
C ASP A 250 -25.59 -11.49 11.85
N GLY A 251 -26.33 -11.40 10.74
CA GLY A 251 -26.74 -12.52 9.90
C GLY A 251 -25.65 -13.03 8.96
N ALA A 252 -24.43 -12.47 8.99
CA ALA A 252 -23.36 -12.79 8.04
C ALA A 252 -22.97 -14.28 7.98
N TYR A 253 -23.20 -15.03 9.05
CA TYR A 253 -22.81 -16.43 9.20
C TYR A 253 -24.01 -17.40 9.29
N GLY A 254 -25.23 -16.93 9.01
CA GLY A 254 -26.45 -17.74 9.10
C GLY A 254 -27.38 -17.57 7.91
N ALA A 255 -28.47 -18.35 7.89
CA ALA A 255 -29.54 -18.25 6.88
C ALA A 255 -30.54 -17.10 7.17
N GLY A 256 -30.26 -16.26 8.17
CA GLY A 256 -31.13 -15.18 8.61
C GLY A 256 -31.09 -13.94 7.70
N PRO A 257 -32.05 -13.02 7.84
CA PRO A 257 -32.02 -11.74 7.14
C PRO A 257 -30.77 -10.93 7.54
N ARG A 258 -30.31 -10.05 6.66
CA ARG A 258 -29.21 -9.12 6.98
C ARG A 258 -29.74 -8.06 7.94
N ASN A 259 -29.10 -7.89 9.10
CA ASN A 259 -29.39 -6.79 10.01
C ASN A 259 -28.10 -6.06 10.35
N ALA A 260 -28.09 -4.75 10.09
CA ALA A 260 -26.99 -3.88 10.42
C ALA A 260 -27.01 -3.54 11.92
N HIS A 261 -25.91 -3.78 12.61
CA HIS A 261 -25.72 -3.39 14.01
C HIS A 261 -24.62 -2.35 14.12
N HIS A 262 -24.93 -1.22 14.74
CA HIS A 262 -23.95 -0.15 14.95
C HIS A 262 -22.81 -0.63 15.86
N HIS A 263 -21.59 -0.22 15.51
CA HIS A 263 -20.38 -0.57 16.23
C HIS A 263 -19.34 0.54 16.10
N ALA A 264 -18.74 0.93 17.22
CA ALA A 264 -17.55 1.79 17.26
C ALA A 264 -16.29 0.93 17.38
N THR A 265 -15.18 1.33 16.74
CA THR A 265 -13.94 0.55 16.74
C THR A 265 -12.70 1.41 16.97
N SER A 266 -11.67 0.79 17.54
CA SER A 266 -10.30 1.30 17.63
C SER A 266 -9.36 0.67 16.60
N HIS A 267 -9.84 -0.29 15.80
CA HIS A 267 -9.05 -1.02 14.83
C HIS A 267 -9.20 -0.40 13.44
N ALA A 268 -8.14 -0.49 12.65
CA ALA A 268 -8.13 -0.10 11.26
C ALA A 268 -7.26 -1.05 10.42
N GLU A 269 -7.55 -1.08 9.13
CA GLU A 269 -6.75 -1.73 8.10
C GLU A 269 -6.16 -0.67 7.18
N VAL A 270 -4.95 -0.89 6.69
CA VAL A 270 -4.27 -0.03 5.73
C VAL A 270 -3.62 -0.86 4.63
N ARG A 271 -3.71 -0.34 3.41
CA ARG A 271 -3.05 -0.86 2.22
C ARG A 271 -2.21 0.23 1.60
N ILE A 272 -0.95 -0.07 1.34
CA ILE A 272 0.06 0.84 0.79
C ILE A 272 0.63 0.17 -0.46
N SER A 273 0.91 0.94 -1.51
CA SER A 273 1.57 0.42 -2.71
C SER A 273 2.57 1.43 -3.25
N ILE A 274 3.43 0.99 -4.17
CA ILE A 274 4.33 1.88 -4.94
C ILE A 274 3.56 2.44 -6.14
N VAL A 275 3.69 3.74 -6.40
CA VAL A 275 3.15 4.37 -7.61
C VAL A 275 3.74 3.68 -8.84
N PRO A 276 2.92 3.12 -9.75
CA PRO A 276 3.44 2.37 -10.90
C PRO A 276 4.44 3.20 -11.74
N GLY A 277 5.64 2.64 -11.92
CA GLY A 277 6.71 3.27 -12.70
C GLY A 277 7.40 4.47 -12.06
N SER A 278 7.14 4.78 -10.78
CA SER A 278 7.87 5.83 -10.07
C SER A 278 9.33 5.43 -9.83
N ASP A 279 10.26 6.32 -10.19
CA ASP A 279 11.70 6.22 -9.89
C ASP A 279 12.18 7.58 -9.32
N PRO A 280 12.62 7.65 -8.04
CA PRO A 280 12.63 6.56 -7.07
C PRO A 280 11.22 6.05 -6.72
N PRO A 281 11.07 4.85 -6.14
CA PRO A 281 9.80 4.28 -5.70
C PRO A 281 9.09 5.21 -4.71
N LYS A 282 7.84 5.56 -5.01
CA LYS A 282 7.01 6.43 -4.17
C LYS A 282 5.85 5.63 -3.57
N PRO A 283 5.80 5.46 -2.25
CA PRO A 283 4.66 4.82 -1.60
C PRO A 283 3.45 5.76 -1.60
N TYR A 284 2.24 5.20 -1.70
CA TYR A 284 0.98 5.90 -1.51
C TYR A 284 -0.05 5.01 -0.81
N ILE A 285 -1.02 5.61 -0.14
CA ILE A 285 -2.11 4.90 0.52
C ILE A 285 -3.16 4.50 -0.52
N VAL A 286 -3.37 3.21 -0.71
CA VAL A 286 -4.43 2.67 -1.59
C VAL A 286 -5.78 2.69 -0.88
N SER A 287 -5.80 2.27 0.38
CA SER A 287 -7.00 2.34 1.21
C SER A 287 -6.63 2.28 2.68
N ALA A 288 -7.34 3.02 3.51
CA ALA A 288 -7.32 2.82 4.95
C ALA A 288 -8.73 2.98 5.53
N PHE A 289 -9.16 2.05 6.36
CA PHE A 289 -10.52 2.10 6.91
C PHE A 289 -10.60 1.47 8.30
N PRO A 290 -11.46 1.98 9.19
CA PRO A 290 -11.72 1.33 10.46
C PRO A 290 -12.35 -0.05 10.23
N SER A 291 -12.11 -1.00 11.12
CA SER A 291 -12.59 -2.38 10.95
C SER A 291 -13.12 -2.97 12.26
N ALA A 292 -14.03 -3.94 12.16
CA ALA A 292 -14.60 -4.65 13.31
C ALA A 292 -13.63 -5.67 13.93
N ASN A 293 -12.64 -6.10 13.15
CA ASN A 293 -11.93 -7.35 13.40
C ASN A 293 -10.42 -7.13 13.24
N PRO A 294 -9.61 -7.37 14.28
CA PRO A 294 -8.21 -7.70 14.07
C PRO A 294 -8.17 -9.09 13.44
N ARG A 295 -8.28 -9.18 12.11
CA ARG A 295 -7.85 -10.41 11.42
C ARG A 295 -6.33 -10.50 11.58
N GLY A 296 -5.88 -11.11 12.68
CA GLY A 296 -4.53 -11.62 12.83
C GLY A 296 -4.33 -12.87 11.99
#